data_AF-A0ABC8TCZ6-F1
#
_entry.id   AF-A0ABC8TCZ6-F1
#
_cell.length_a   1.000
_cell.length_b   1.000
_cell.length_c   1.000
_cell.angle_alpha   90.00
_cell.angle_beta   90.00
_cell.angle_gamma   90.00
#
_symmetry.space_group_name_H-M   'P 1'
#
loop_
_entity.id
_entity.type
_entity.pdbx_description
1 polymer ?
#
loop_
_entity_poly.entity_id
_entity_poly.type
_entity_poly.pdbx_seq_one_letter_code
_entity_poly.pdbx_strand_id
1 'polypeptide(L)' 'MCGLVFEDLLAQGGLVEIEKKNIKKGQLLYDTIDQSNGFYRCPVEKSVRSLMNVPFTLEKSKLEAEFVKEAAKENMV' A
#
# COMPACT_ATOMS: atom_id res chain seq x y z
N MET A 1 3.09 7.06 -26.34
CA MET A 1 1.99 6.28 -25.73
C MET A 1 1.86 6.53 -24.22
N CYS A 2 2.10 7.77 -23.75
CA CYS A 2 1.89 8.17 -22.33
C CYS A 2 1.16 9.52 -22.20
N GLY A 3 0.72 10.14 -23.31
CA GLY A 3 0.20 11.51 -23.32
C GLY A 3 -0.99 11.71 -22.38
N LEU A 4 -1.97 10.82 -22.43
CA LEU A 4 -3.17 10.88 -21.59
C LEU A 4 -2.85 10.77 -20.09
N VAL A 5 -1.88 9.93 -19.71
CA VAL A 5 -1.48 9.77 -18.30
C VAL A 5 -0.77 11.04 -17.82
N PHE A 6 0.08 11.65 -18.65
CA PHE A 6 0.76 12.89 -18.28
C PHE A 6 -0.20 14.08 -18.19
N GLU A 7 -1.14 14.19 -19.13
CA GLU A 7 -2.22 15.19 -19.08
C GLU A 7 -3.04 15.05 -17.79
N ASP A 8 -3.41 13.82 -17.41
CA ASP A 8 -4.14 13.57 -16.17
C ASP A 8 -3.31 13.92 -14.92
N LEU A 9 -2.02 13.53 -14.86
CA LEU A 9 -1.14 13.90 -13.74
C LEU A 9 -1.03 15.42 -13.57
N LEU A 10 -0.94 16.16 -14.68
CA LEU A 10 -0.93 17.63 -14.64
C LEU A 10 -2.29 18.18 -14.17
N ALA A 11 -3.40 17.64 -14.65
CA ALA A 11 -4.74 18.02 -14.22
C ALA A 11 -4.98 17.75 -12.72
N GLN A 12 -4.36 16.70 -12.17
CA GLN A 12 -4.40 16.37 -10.75
C GLN A 12 -3.53 17.26 -9.85
N GLY A 13 -2.83 18.25 -10.40
CA GLY A 13 -1.95 19.17 -9.68
C GLY A 13 -0.46 18.82 -9.77
N GLY A 14 -0.07 17.91 -10.66
CA GLY A 14 1.32 17.52 -10.89
C GLY A 14 1.90 16.64 -9.77
N LEU A 15 3.20 16.41 -9.85
CA LEU A 15 3.89 15.40 -9.03
C LEU A 15 3.83 15.68 -7.52
N VAL A 16 3.81 16.96 -7.11
CA VAL A 16 3.74 17.34 -5.68
C VAL A 16 2.42 16.87 -5.05
N GLU A 17 1.30 17.04 -5.75
CA GLU A 17 -0.01 16.59 -5.25
C GLU A 17 -0.15 15.06 -5.30
N ILE A 18 0.41 14.43 -6.32
CA ILE A 18 0.46 12.96 -6.43
C ILE A 18 1.32 12.36 -5.31
N GLU A 19 2.45 12.98 -4.97
CA GLU A 19 3.29 12.57 -3.85
C GLU A 19 2.53 12.65 -2.53
N LYS A 20 1.84 13.77 -2.24
CA LYS A 20 1.00 13.90 -1.03
C LYS A 20 -0.07 12.81 -0.95
N LYS A 21 -0.74 12.50 -2.06
CA LYS A 21 -1.73 11.40 -2.14
C LYS A 21 -1.06 10.04 -1.87
N ASN A 22 0.13 9.81 -2.42
CA ASN A 22 0.89 8.57 -2.23
C ASN A 22 1.40 8.41 -0.79
N ILE A 23 1.83 9.50 -0.15
CA ILE A 23 2.19 9.52 1.27
C ILE A 23 0.96 9.17 2.11
N LYS A 24 -0.18 9.83 1.87
CA LYS A 24 -1.42 9.59 2.63
C LYS A 24 -1.89 8.14 2.54
N LYS A 25 -1.93 7.55 1.33
CA LYS A 25 -2.36 6.15 1.15
C LYS A 25 -1.35 5.17 1.76
N GLY A 26 -0.05 5.44 1.63
CA GLY A 26 1.01 4.62 2.21
C GLY A 26 0.96 4.61 3.73
N GLN A 27 0.81 5.80 4.34
CA GLN A 27 0.65 5.96 5.79
C GLN A 27 -0.53 5.15 6.32
N LEU A 28 -1.70 5.24 5.70
CA LEU A 28 -2.88 4.48 6.14
C LEU A 28 -2.60 2.97 6.26
N LEU A 29 -1.95 2.38 5.25
CA LEU A 29 -1.64 0.96 5.26
C LEU A 29 -0.53 0.62 6.27
N TYR A 30 0.53 1.42 6.33
CA TYR A 30 1.63 1.19 7.27
C TYR A 30 1.23 1.38 8.73
N ASP A 31 0.39 2.37 9.02
CA ASP A 31 -0.16 2.61 10.36
C ASP A 31 -1.02 1.42 10.79
N THR A 32 -1.83 0.87 9.88
CA THR A 32 -2.62 -0.34 10.14
C THR A 32 -1.73 -1.53 10.48
N ILE A 33 -0.61 -1.71 9.76
CA ILE A 33 0.36 -2.78 10.02
C ILE A 33 1.04 -2.56 11.38
N ASP A 34 1.56 -1.36 11.63
CA ASP A 34 2.33 -1.06 12.84
C ASP A 34 1.46 -1.08 14.11
N GLN A 35 0.16 -0.74 14.02
CA GLN A 35 -0.80 -0.76 15.14
C GLN A 35 -1.48 -2.12 15.34
N SER A 36 -1.14 -3.13 14.53
CA SER A 36 -1.79 -4.45 14.56
C SER A 36 -1.36 -5.37 15.71
N ASN A 37 -0.60 -4.85 16.69
CA ASN A 37 0.03 -5.61 17.77
C ASN A 37 0.81 -6.84 17.26
N GLY A 38 1.42 -6.72 16.09
CA GLY A 38 2.26 -7.76 15.48
C GLY A 38 1.53 -8.78 14.62
N PHE A 39 0.21 -8.66 14.45
CA PHE A 39 -0.58 -9.55 13.58
C PHE A 39 -0.14 -9.43 12.11
N TYR A 40 0.03 -8.20 11.62
CA TYR A 40 0.67 -7.89 10.34
C TYR A 40 2.10 -7.43 10.59
N ARG A 41 3.04 -7.82 9.71
CA ARG A 41 4.46 -7.45 9.85
C ARG A 41 5.03 -7.00 8.51
N CYS A 42 5.61 -5.82 8.48
CA CYS A 42 6.45 -5.38 7.36
C CYS A 42 7.92 -5.57 7.75
N PRO A 43 8.73 -6.33 6.97
CA PRO A 43 10.13 -6.60 7.30
C PRO A 43 11.06 -5.42 7.00
N VAL A 44 10.56 -4.37 6.33
CA VAL A 44 11.34 -3.22 5.87
C VAL A 44 11.43 -2.16 6.97
N GLU A 45 12.64 -1.64 7.17
CA GLU A 45 12.92 -0.53 8.10
C GLU A 45 12.09 0.71 7.74
N LYS A 46 11.56 1.40 8.77
CA LYS A 46 10.51 2.42 8.62
C LYS A 46 10.92 3.59 7.70
N SER A 47 12.17 4.05 7.78
CA SER A 47 12.63 5.21 7.01
C SER A 47 12.78 4.97 5.51
N VAL A 48 12.90 3.70 5.10
CA VAL A 48 13.09 3.29 3.68
C VAL A 48 11.91 2.52 3.10
N ARG A 49 10.75 2.56 3.76
CA ARG A 49 9.50 1.94 3.28
C ARG A 49 9.02 2.61 1.98
N SER A 50 8.69 1.80 0.99
CA SER A 50 8.21 2.29 -0.31
C SER A 50 6.79 2.83 -0.20
N LEU A 51 6.52 3.98 -0.85
CA LEU A 51 5.16 4.52 -1.02
C LEU A 51 4.34 3.79 -2.10
N MET A 52 4.97 2.87 -2.83
CA MET A 52 4.38 2.23 -4.00
C MET A 52 4.09 0.76 -3.77
N ASN A 53 5.02 0.03 -3.12
CA ASN A 53 4.90 -1.40 -2.90
C ASN A 53 5.10 -1.73 -1.42
N VAL A 54 4.10 -2.35 -0.81
CA VAL A 54 4.09 -2.63 0.64
C VAL A 54 4.15 -4.13 0.88
N PRO A 55 5.34 -4.74 1.02
CA PRO A 55 5.46 -6.14 1.40
C PRO A 55 5.11 -6.31 2.89
N PHE A 56 4.22 -7.25 3.20
CA PHE A 56 3.89 -7.64 4.58
C PHE A 56 3.56 -9.12 4.67
N THR A 57 3.69 -9.68 5.87
CA THR A 57 3.33 -11.06 6.22
C THR A 57 2.44 -11.08 7.45
N LEU A 58 1.82 -12.24 7.72
CA LEU A 58 1.08 -12.46 8.96
C LEU A 58 1.98 -13.14 10.00
N GLU A 59 1.78 -12.82 11.28
CA GLU A 59 2.42 -13.59 12.36
C GLU A 59 2.07 -15.09 12.28
N LYS A 60 0.83 -15.39 11.93
CA LYS A 60 0.36 -16.75 11.67
C LYS A 60 0.32 -17.00 10.16
N SER A 61 1.45 -17.42 9.59
CA SER A 61 1.56 -17.65 8.13
C SER A 61 0.52 -18.62 7.56
N LYS A 62 -0.05 -19.51 8.38
CA LYS A 62 -1.16 -20.40 7.98
C LYS A 62 -2.42 -19.65 7.52
N LEU A 63 -2.61 -18.41 7.94
CA LEU A 63 -3.76 -17.57 7.59
C LEU A 63 -3.55 -16.79 6.27
N GLU A 64 -2.35 -16.78 5.70
CA GLU A 64 -2.05 -15.96 4.50
C GLU A 64 -2.85 -16.41 3.28
N ALA A 65 -3.01 -17.73 3.09
CA ALA A 65 -3.81 -18.26 1.99
C ALA A 65 -5.30 -17.91 2.15
N GLU A 66 -5.82 -17.94 3.38
CA GLU A 66 -7.20 -17.54 3.68
C GLU A 66 -7.38 -16.03 3.47
N PHE A 67 -6.42 -15.22 3.92
CA PHE A 67 -6.42 -13.77 3.72
C PHE A 67 -6.53 -13.41 2.23
N VAL A 68 -5.70 -14.00 1.36
CA VAL A 68 -5.74 -13.74 -0.08
C VAL A 68 -7.05 -14.22 -0.70
N LYS A 69 -7.55 -15.39 -0.27
CA LYS A 69 -8.81 -15.94 -0.78
C LYS A 69 -10.01 -15.06 -0.44
N GLU A 70 -10.12 -14.58 0.79
CA GLU A 70 -11.21 -13.71 1.19
C GLU A 70 -11.05 -12.31 0.57
N ALA A 71 -9.82 -11.79 0.43
CA ALA A 71 -9.59 -10.52 -0.26
C ALA A 71 -10.00 -10.56 -1.74
N ALA A 72 -9.78 -11.68 -2.43
CA ALA A 72 -10.22 -11.88 -3.81
C ALA A 72 -11.76 -11.87 -3.94
N LYS A 73 -12.49 -12.44 -2.97
CA LYS A 73 -13.96 -12.37 -2.96
C LYS A 73 -14.49 -10.94 -2.82
N GLU A 74 -13.72 -10.08 -2.16
CA GLU A 74 -14.00 -8.65 -2.00
C GLU A 74 -13.42 -7.78 -3.13
N ASN A 75 -12.93 -8.38 -4.23
CA ASN A 75 -12.38 -7.70 -5.42
C ASN A 75 -11.11 -6.87 -5.15
N MET A 76 -10.30 -7.27 -4.17
CA MET A 76 -9.01 -6.61 -3.87
C MET A 76 -7.80 -7.30 -4.52
N VAL A 77 -8.00 -8.47 -5.15
CA VAL A 77 -6.98 -9.29 -5.83
C VAL A 77 -7.53 -9.81 -7.15
#